data_AF-A0A9P7LB20-F1
#
_entry.id   AF-A0A9P7LB20-F1
#
_cell.length_a   1.000
_cell.length_b   1.000
_cell.length_c   1.000
_cell.angle_alpha   90.00
_cell.angle_beta   90.00
_cell.angle_gamma   90.00
#
_symmetry.space_group_name_H-M   'P 1'
#
loop_
_entity.id
_entity.type
_entity.pdbx_description
1 polymer ?
#
loop_
_entity_poly.entity_id
_entity_poly.type
_entity_poly.pdbx_seq_one_letter_code
_entity_poly.pdbx_strand_id
1 'polypeptide(L)'
;MDPASLSFGIVSLAMQLVQTAKAVKEYIATYKSAAKELDSLADKLDDIETICCSLEFILSDEIQRFTALEVNLLKKLSRIIEQCLSKVSDIHSILDTISRTQKNTQNPLKTVGALFLRYRDQIRLATNGLDRSLSSLQLHMTANILYSTPACNLKTFF
;
A
#
# COMPACT_ATOMS: atom_id res chain seq x y z
N MET A 1 -1.60 -4.07 24.95
CA MET A 1 -0.52 -3.77 23.98
C MET A 1 -0.16 -2.32 24.18
N ASP A 2 1.10 -2.05 24.52
CA ASP A 2 1.61 -0.70 24.71
C ASP A 2 1.83 0.01 23.35
N PRO A 3 1.87 1.36 23.32
CA PRO A 3 1.97 2.13 22.09
C PRO A 3 3.25 1.88 21.28
N ALA A 4 4.37 1.56 21.94
CA ALA A 4 5.65 1.30 21.29
C ALA A 4 5.60 -0.04 20.53
N SER A 5 5.12 -1.11 21.17
CA SER A 5 4.91 -2.41 20.53
C SER A 5 3.97 -2.32 19.32
N LEU A 6 2.91 -1.51 19.42
CA LEU A 6 1.97 -1.30 18.33
C LEU A 6 2.61 -0.54 17.17
N SER A 7 3.42 0.48 17.46
CA SER A 7 4.14 1.26 16.44
C SER A 7 5.17 0.41 15.71
N PHE A 8 5.93 -0.43 16.43
CA PHE A 8 6.84 -1.40 15.82
C PHE A 8 6.10 -2.38 14.90
N GLY A 9 4.95 -2.90 15.34
CA GLY A 9 4.11 -3.78 14.52
C GLY A 9 3.63 -3.11 13.23
N ILE A 10 3.24 -1.84 13.31
CA ILE A 10 2.83 -1.04 12.15
C ILE A 10 4.00 -0.84 11.17
N VAL A 11 5.20 -0.51 11.66
CA VAL A 11 6.39 -0.36 10.82
C VAL A 11 6.74 -1.68 10.11
N SER A 12 6.68 -2.81 10.82
CA SER A 12 6.91 -4.14 10.24
C SER A 12 5.90 -4.48 9.14
N LEU A 13 4.61 -4.17 9.34
CA LEU A 13 3.57 -4.36 8.33
C LEU A 13 3.79 -3.46 7.11
N ALA A 14 4.18 -2.19 7.33
CA ALA A 14 4.48 -1.24 6.27
C ALA A 14 5.66 -1.74 5.41
N MET A 15 6.70 -2.28 6.05
CA MET A 15 7.85 -2.86 5.35
C MET A 15 7.46 -4.07 4.48
N GLN A 16 6.63 -4.98 5.00
CA GLN A 16 6.11 -6.12 4.23
C GLN A 16 5.26 -5.67 3.04
N LEU A 17 4.43 -4.63 3.22
CA LEU A 17 3.64 -4.04 2.16
C LEU A 17 4.53 -3.45 1.07
N VAL A 18 5.58 -2.70 1.42
CA VAL A 18 6.56 -2.15 0.47
C VAL A 18 7.27 -3.26 -0.31
N GLN A 19 7.70 -4.32 0.36
CA GLN A 19 8.35 -5.45 -0.31
C GLN A 19 7.42 -6.14 -1.31
N THR A 20 6.16 -6.35 -0.93
CA THR A 20 5.15 -6.97 -1.80
C THR A 20 4.84 -6.05 -2.99
N ALA A 21 4.74 -4.73 -2.77
CA ALA A 21 4.53 -3.74 -3.82
C ALA A 21 5.67 -3.74 -4.85
N LYS A 22 6.92 -3.82 -4.39
CA LYS A 22 8.09 -3.94 -5.27
C LYS A 22 8.05 -5.21 -6.13
N ALA A 23 7.72 -6.36 -5.54
CA ALA A 23 7.55 -7.61 -6.29
C ALA A 23 6.46 -7.49 -7.37
N VAL A 24 5.34 -6.84 -7.06
CA VAL A 24 4.27 -6.56 -8.05
C VAL A 24 4.77 -5.65 -9.17
N LYS A 25 5.55 -4.60 -8.85
CA LYS A 25 6.13 -3.69 -9.86
C LYS A 25 7.11 -4.39 -10.80
N GLU A 26 7.88 -5.37 -10.32
CA GLU A 26 8.74 -6.21 -11.17
C GLU A 26 7.92 -7.04 -12.18
N TYR A 27 6.78 -7.59 -11.76
CA TYR A 27 5.84 -8.22 -12.68
C TYR A 27 5.29 -7.23 -13.70
N ILE A 28 4.85 -6.03 -13.27
CA ILE A 28 4.34 -4.99 -14.16
C ILE A 28 5.38 -4.62 -15.22
N ALA A 29 6.65 -4.44 -14.84
CA ALA A 29 7.73 -4.15 -15.77
C ALA A 29 7.93 -5.24 -16.84
N THR A 30 7.66 -6.50 -16.48
CA THR A 30 7.68 -7.64 -17.42
C THR A 30 6.50 -7.61 -18.39
N TYR A 31 5.38 -7.02 -17.99
CA TYR A 31 4.13 -6.94 -18.73
C TYR A 31 3.89 -5.57 -19.39
N LYS A 32 4.91 -4.69 -19.43
CA LYS A 32 4.87 -3.27 -19.84
C LYS A 32 4.21 -2.97 -21.20
N SER A 33 4.02 -3.98 -22.06
CA SER A 33 3.26 -3.85 -23.31
C SER A 33 1.73 -3.94 -23.17
N ALA A 34 1.17 -4.26 -21.99
CA ALA A 34 -0.17 -4.88 -21.95
C ALA A 34 -1.36 -4.03 -21.47
N ALA A 35 -1.25 -3.00 -20.61
CA ALA A 35 -2.44 -2.21 -20.26
C ALA A 35 -2.18 -0.97 -19.40
N LYS A 36 -2.92 0.11 -19.70
CA LYS A 36 -3.13 1.30 -18.85
C LYS A 36 -3.56 0.97 -17.41
N GLU A 37 -4.19 -0.18 -17.21
CA GLU A 37 -4.58 -0.68 -15.88
C GLU A 37 -3.37 -1.03 -15.00
N LEU A 38 -2.27 -1.50 -15.61
CA LEU A 38 -1.02 -1.76 -14.89
C LEU A 38 -0.27 -0.48 -14.55
N ASP A 39 -0.35 0.54 -15.40
CA ASP A 39 0.24 1.85 -15.10
C ASP A 39 -0.46 2.48 -13.88
N SER A 40 -1.80 2.49 -13.88
CA SER A 40 -2.58 2.97 -12.72
C SER A 40 -2.33 2.16 -11.44
N LEU A 41 -1.96 0.88 -11.56
CA LEU A 41 -1.57 0.07 -10.41
C LEU A 41 -0.15 0.44 -9.94
N ALA A 42 0.80 0.63 -10.86
CA ALA A 42 2.16 1.05 -10.53
C ALA A 42 2.17 2.38 -9.78
N ASP A 43 1.42 3.37 -10.25
CA ASP A 43 1.27 4.67 -9.58
C ASP A 43 0.77 4.50 -8.13
N LYS A 44 -0.21 3.62 -7.90
CA LYS A 44 -0.75 3.34 -6.55
C LYS A 44 0.25 2.62 -5.66
N LEU A 45 1.12 1.79 -6.24
CA LEU A 45 2.18 1.13 -5.49
C LEU A 45 3.26 2.15 -5.10
N ASP A 46 3.55 3.14 -5.95
CA ASP A 46 4.43 4.27 -5.60
C ASP A 46 3.87 5.13 -4.47
N ASP A 47 2.56 5.40 -4.48
CA ASP A 47 1.88 6.09 -3.38
C ASP A 47 2.00 5.30 -2.06
N ILE A 48 1.83 3.98 -2.11
CA ILE A 48 1.99 3.08 -0.96
C ILE A 48 3.42 3.12 -0.43
N GLU A 49 4.43 3.05 -1.30
CA GLU A 49 5.83 3.14 -0.90
C GLU A 49 6.10 4.47 -0.18
N THR A 50 5.64 5.58 -0.77
CA THR A 50 5.80 6.93 -0.20
C THR A 50 5.14 7.08 1.17
N ILE A 51 3.92 6.56 1.30
CA ILE A 51 3.14 6.60 2.54
C ILE A 51 3.80 5.73 3.63
N CYS A 52 4.19 4.50 3.29
CA CYS A 52 4.84 3.59 4.23
C CYS A 52 6.19 4.13 4.72
N CYS A 53 7.00 4.73 3.84
CA CYS A 53 8.25 5.39 4.25
C CYS A 53 7.98 6.58 5.17
N SER A 54 6.93 7.37 4.89
CA SER A 54 6.53 8.49 5.77
C SER A 54 6.07 8.00 7.14
N LEU A 55 5.32 6.89 7.19
CA LEU A 55 4.88 6.26 8.44
C LEU A 55 6.07 5.73 9.25
N GLU A 56 7.01 5.07 8.60
CA GLU A 56 8.25 4.60 9.25
C GLU A 56 9.01 5.77 9.88
N PHE A 57 9.17 6.87 9.16
CA PHE A 57 9.81 8.08 9.69
C PHE A 57 9.06 8.65 10.91
N ILE A 58 7.73 8.76 10.84
CA ILE A 58 6.89 9.30 11.92
C ILE A 58 6.93 8.41 13.17
N LEU A 59 6.97 7.08 13.00
CA LEU A 59 6.89 6.11 14.08
C LEU A 59 8.26 5.73 14.67
N SER A 60 9.36 5.96 13.94
CA SER A 60 10.72 5.68 14.41
C SER A 60 11.35 6.83 15.19
N ASP A 61 10.79 8.04 15.10
CA ASP A 61 11.25 9.20 15.88
C ASP A 61 10.69 9.11 17.33
N GLU A 62 11.44 8.43 18.20
CA GLU A 62 11.07 8.17 19.60
C GLU A 62 11.01 9.42 20.49
N ILE A 63 11.45 10.60 20.02
CA ILE A 63 11.76 11.69 20.96
C ILE A 63 10.56 12.55 21.39
N GLN A 64 9.45 12.67 20.63
CA GLN A 64 8.41 13.63 21.09
C GLN A 64 6.99 13.59 20.50
N ARG A 65 6.48 12.46 19.96
CA ARG A 65 5.15 12.48 19.29
C ARG A 65 4.11 11.46 19.77
N PHE A 66 4.52 10.49 20.59
CA PHE A 66 3.60 9.48 21.11
C PHE A 66 2.61 9.99 22.17
N THR A 67 2.73 11.24 22.61
CA THR A 67 1.72 11.91 23.44
C THR A 67 0.48 12.37 22.65
N ALA A 68 0.51 12.39 21.31
CA ALA A 68 -0.61 12.90 20.48
C ALA A 68 -1.35 11.83 19.66
N LEU A 69 -0.74 10.67 19.40
CA LEU A 69 -1.36 9.60 18.59
C LEU A 69 -2.10 8.61 19.50
N GLU A 70 -3.43 8.70 19.51
CA GLU A 70 -4.26 7.78 20.30
C GLU A 70 -4.04 6.31 19.89
N VAL A 71 -3.95 5.41 20.87
CA VAL A 71 -3.81 3.95 20.64
C VAL A 71 -4.88 3.41 19.69
N ASN A 72 -6.10 3.95 19.75
CA ASN A 72 -7.19 3.59 18.84
C ASN A 72 -6.87 3.91 17.39
N LEU A 73 -6.14 4.99 17.17
CA LEU A 73 -5.73 5.42 15.85
C LEU A 73 -4.58 4.58 15.31
N LEU A 74 -3.59 4.25 16.13
CA LEU A 74 -2.55 3.28 15.77
C LEU A 74 -3.17 1.92 15.36
N LYS A 75 -4.17 1.43 16.13
CA LYS A 75 -4.92 0.21 15.76
C LYS A 75 -5.63 0.35 14.41
N LYS A 76 -6.22 1.53 14.14
CA LYS A 76 -6.90 1.82 12.88
C LYS A 76 -5.92 1.84 11.70
N LEU A 77 -4.74 2.44 11.88
CA LEU A 77 -3.65 2.43 10.90
C LEU A 77 -3.19 1.00 10.62
N SER A 78 -2.90 0.21 11.66
CA SER A 78 -2.53 -1.21 11.52
C SER A 78 -3.53 -1.97 10.64
N ARG A 79 -4.83 -1.84 10.96
CA ARG A 79 -5.90 -2.50 10.20
C ARG A 79 -5.94 -2.08 8.73
N ILE A 80 -5.72 -0.80 8.43
CA ILE A 80 -5.74 -0.31 7.04
C ILE A 80 -4.51 -0.80 6.28
N ILE A 81 -3.34 -0.81 6.91
CA ILE A 81 -2.11 -1.34 6.28
C ILE A 81 -2.26 -2.84 6.03
N GLU A 82 -2.83 -3.61 6.96
CA GLU A 82 -3.18 -5.02 6.75
C GLU A 82 -4.12 -5.22 5.56
N GLN A 83 -5.12 -4.35 5.39
CA GLN A 83 -6.01 -4.38 4.24
C GLN A 83 -5.29 -4.07 2.92
N CYS A 84 -4.39 -3.07 2.91
CA CYS A 84 -3.53 -2.79 1.76
C CYS A 84 -2.65 -4.01 1.44
N LEU A 85 -1.98 -4.59 2.44
CA LEU A 85 -1.13 -5.77 2.29
C LEU A 85 -1.88 -6.96 1.73
N SER A 86 -3.07 -7.25 2.25
CA SER A 86 -3.94 -8.31 1.72
C SER A 86 -4.25 -8.08 0.24
N LYS A 87 -4.62 -6.85 -0.16
CA LYS A 87 -4.97 -6.53 -1.55
C LYS A 87 -3.77 -6.59 -2.50
N VAL A 88 -2.62 -6.09 -2.07
CA VAL A 88 -1.37 -6.18 -2.86
C VAL A 88 -0.91 -7.65 -2.97
N SER A 89 -1.10 -8.45 -1.92
CA SER A 89 -0.82 -9.89 -1.94
C SER A 89 -1.75 -10.66 -2.88
N ASP A 90 -3.04 -10.31 -2.92
CA ASP A 90 -4.00 -10.88 -3.89
C ASP A 90 -3.52 -10.63 -5.33
N ILE A 91 -3.09 -9.40 -5.62
CA ILE A 91 -2.55 -9.00 -6.93
C ILE A 91 -1.27 -9.78 -7.24
N HIS A 92 -0.35 -9.86 -6.28
CA HIS A 92 0.88 -10.64 -6.43
C HIS A 92 0.60 -12.11 -6.75
N SER A 93 -0.36 -12.74 -6.05
CA SER A 93 -0.77 -14.13 -6.28
C SER A 93 -1.35 -14.34 -7.69
N ILE A 94 -2.16 -13.40 -8.18
CA ILE A 94 -2.71 -13.43 -9.54
C ILE A 94 -1.57 -13.35 -10.57
N LEU A 95 -0.65 -12.39 -10.42
CA LEU A 95 0.47 -12.19 -11.34
C LEU A 95 1.44 -13.38 -11.33
N ASP A 96 1.74 -13.92 -10.16
CA ASP A 96 2.56 -15.13 -10.03
C ASP A 96 1.88 -16.35 -10.67
N THR A 97 0.55 -16.47 -10.57
CA THR A 97 -0.22 -17.50 -11.29
C THR A 97 -0.11 -17.34 -12.80
N ILE A 98 -0.17 -16.11 -13.32
CA ILE A 98 0.02 -15.81 -14.75
C ILE A 98 1.44 -16.21 -15.19
N SER A 99 2.45 -15.81 -14.43
CA SER A 99 3.87 -16.11 -14.70
C SER A 99 4.14 -17.62 -14.71
N ARG A 100 3.62 -18.37 -13.72
CA ARG A 100 3.72 -19.83 -13.68
C ARG A 100 3.00 -20.50 -14.85
N THR A 101 1.81 -20.01 -15.19
CA THR A 101 1.02 -20.54 -16.33
C THR A 101 1.73 -20.32 -17.66
N GLN A 102 2.42 -19.18 -17.81
CA GLN A 102 3.24 -18.87 -18.98
C GLN A 102 4.44 -19.82 -19.08
N LYS A 103 5.22 -19.97 -18.00
CA LYS A 103 6.42 -20.84 -17.98
C LYS A 103 6.12 -22.31 -18.30
N ASN A 104 4.97 -22.81 -17.84
CA ASN A 104 4.58 -24.21 -18.01
C ASN A 104 3.85 -24.51 -19.33
N THR A 105 3.65 -23.51 -20.18
CA THR A 105 2.86 -23.66 -21.40
C THR A 105 3.78 -23.80 -22.62
N GLN A 106 3.68 -24.94 -23.30
CA GLN A 106 4.23 -25.14 -24.66
C GLN A 106 3.29 -24.62 -25.77
N ASN A 107 2.12 -24.07 -25.41
CA ASN A 107 1.11 -23.62 -26.37
C ASN A 107 1.39 -22.18 -26.83
N PRO A 108 1.71 -21.95 -28.12
CA PRO A 108 2.05 -20.64 -28.66
C PRO A 108 0.90 -19.62 -28.62
N LEU A 109 -0.36 -20.06 -28.45
CA LEU A 109 -1.53 -19.18 -28.38
C LEU A 109 -1.80 -18.61 -26.98
N LYS A 110 -1.16 -19.16 -25.94
CA LYS A 110 -1.21 -18.66 -24.56
C LYS A 110 -0.12 -17.60 -24.37
N THR A 111 -0.22 -16.55 -25.17
CA THR A 111 0.66 -15.40 -25.04
C THR A 111 0.42 -14.70 -23.71
N VAL A 112 1.43 -13.96 -23.25
CA VAL A 112 1.35 -13.08 -22.08
C VAL A 112 0.10 -12.20 -22.12
N GLY A 113 -0.19 -11.62 -23.28
CA GLY A 113 -1.36 -10.75 -23.47
C GLY A 113 -2.68 -11.49 -23.27
N ALA A 114 -2.82 -12.72 -23.78
CA ALA A 114 -4.04 -13.51 -23.63
C ALA A 114 -4.28 -13.94 -22.16
N LEU A 115 -3.22 -14.31 -21.45
CA LEU A 115 -3.31 -14.59 -20.02
C LEU A 115 -3.66 -13.33 -19.24
N PHE A 116 -2.99 -12.21 -19.51
CA PHE A 116 -3.30 -10.94 -18.85
C PHE A 116 -4.77 -10.53 -19.02
N LEU A 117 -5.32 -10.60 -20.25
CA LEU A 117 -6.72 -10.29 -20.51
C LEU A 117 -7.70 -11.16 -19.70
N ARG A 118 -7.35 -12.43 -19.45
CA ARG A 118 -8.17 -13.34 -18.63
C ARG A 118 -8.22 -12.93 -17.16
N TYR A 119 -7.13 -12.38 -16.62
CA TYR A 119 -7.04 -11.97 -15.23
C TYR A 119 -7.29 -10.47 -15.01
N ARG A 120 -7.45 -9.70 -16.09
CA ARG A 120 -7.66 -8.25 -16.08
C ARG A 120 -8.75 -7.81 -15.10
N ASP A 121 -9.93 -8.42 -15.16
CA ASP A 121 -11.03 -8.02 -14.28
C ASP A 121 -10.73 -8.29 -12.80
N GLN A 122 -9.96 -9.34 -12.49
CA GLN A 122 -9.52 -9.63 -11.11
C GLN A 122 -8.48 -8.62 -10.63
N ILE A 123 -7.50 -8.28 -11.48
CA ILE A 123 -6.51 -7.23 -11.20
C ILE A 123 -7.21 -5.90 -10.96
N ARG A 124 -8.17 -5.53 -11.81
CA ARG A 124 -8.95 -4.30 -11.67
C ARG A 124 -9.78 -4.29 -10.37
N LEU A 125 -10.45 -5.38 -10.03
CA LEU A 125 -11.22 -5.48 -8.78
C LEU A 125 -10.32 -5.34 -7.55
N ALA A 126 -9.16 -6.00 -7.54
CA ALA A 126 -8.20 -5.88 -6.45
C ALA A 126 -7.60 -4.47 -6.37
N THR A 127 -7.30 -3.84 -7.51
CA THR A 127 -6.80 -2.45 -7.60
C THR A 127 -7.83 -1.45 -7.08
N ASN A 128 -9.11 -1.61 -7.41
CA ASN A 128 -10.18 -0.76 -6.86
C ASN A 128 -10.35 -0.95 -5.35
N GLY A 129 -10.15 -2.18 -4.85
CA GLY A 129 -10.11 -2.45 -3.42
C GLY A 129 -8.93 -1.76 -2.74
N LEU A 130 -7.76 -1.77 -3.38
CA LEU A 130 -6.56 -1.08 -2.92
C LEU A 130 -6.77 0.43 -2.85
N ASP A 131 -7.37 1.03 -3.88
CA ASP A 131 -7.65 2.47 -3.97
C ASP A 131 -8.50 2.97 -2.79
N ARG A 132 -9.50 2.17 -2.36
CA ARG A 132 -10.32 2.47 -1.18
C ARG A 132 -9.50 2.43 0.12
N SER A 133 -8.65 1.42 0.27
CA SER A 133 -7.78 1.29 1.44
C SER A 133 -6.74 2.41 1.50
N LEU A 134 -6.17 2.77 0.35
CA LEU A 134 -5.20 3.84 0.20
C LEU A 134 -5.80 5.21 0.53
N SER A 135 -6.99 5.51 0.00
CA SER A 135 -7.74 6.72 0.32
C SER A 135 -8.04 6.83 1.82
N SER A 136 -8.39 5.71 2.45
CA SER A 136 -8.62 5.64 3.91
C SER A 136 -7.32 5.87 4.70
N LEU A 137 -6.20 5.33 4.22
CA LEU A 137 -4.88 5.51 4.85
C LEU A 137 -4.42 6.97 4.78
N GLN A 138 -4.53 7.57 3.59
CA GLN A 138 -4.22 8.98 3.35
C GLN A 138 -5.07 9.89 4.23
N LEU A 139 -6.39 9.67 4.28
CA LEU A 139 -7.30 10.48 5.09
C LEU A 139 -6.91 10.46 6.57
N HIS A 140 -6.59 9.30 7.15
CA HIS A 140 -6.20 9.26 8.56
C HIS A 140 -4.82 9.86 8.77
N MET A 141 -3.86 9.65 7.87
CA MET A 141 -2.56 10.31 7.97
C MET A 141 -2.67 11.83 7.92
N THR A 142 -3.42 12.38 6.97
CA THR A 142 -3.65 13.83 6.86
C THR A 142 -4.39 14.36 8.09
N ALA A 143 -5.45 13.69 8.54
CA ALA A 143 -6.16 14.09 9.76
C ALA A 143 -5.24 14.11 10.98
N ASN A 144 -4.30 13.16 11.08
CA ASN A 144 -3.35 13.11 12.19
C ASN A 144 -2.27 14.18 12.11
N ILE A 145 -1.73 14.45 10.92
CA ILE A 145 -0.76 15.53 10.72
C ILE A 145 -1.41 16.88 11.05
N LEU A 146 -2.67 17.09 10.66
CA LEU A 146 -3.45 18.29 10.99
C LEU A 146 -3.82 18.37 12.48
N TYR A 147 -4.04 17.25 13.15
CA TYR A 147 -4.32 17.23 14.61
C TYR A 147 -3.05 17.38 15.46
N SER A 148 -1.90 16.91 14.94
CA SER A 148 -0.59 16.95 15.61
C SER A 148 0.21 18.22 15.29
N THR A 149 -0.27 19.04 14.35
CA THR A 149 0.24 20.41 14.21
C THR A 149 -0.35 21.21 15.37
N PRO A 150 0.47 21.75 16.30
CA PRO A 150 -0.07 22.64 17.31
C PRO A 150 -0.81 23.73 16.56
N ALA A 151 -2.08 23.95 16.93
CA ALA A 151 -2.87 25.06 16.48
C ALA A 151 -1.95 26.27 16.39
N CYS A 152 -1.69 26.76 15.17
CA CYS A 152 -0.91 27.97 14.98
C CYS A 152 -1.46 29.00 15.96
N ASN A 153 -0.55 29.52 16.80
CA ASN A 153 -0.80 30.57 17.75
C ASN A 153 -1.61 31.70 17.09
N LEU A 154 -2.93 31.64 17.22
CA LEU A 154 -3.87 32.71 16.91
C LEU A 154 -4.27 33.42 18.21
N LYS A 155 -3.28 33.61 19.09
CA LYS A 155 -3.36 34.41 20.31
C LYS A 155 -2.13 35.31 20.41
N THR A 156 -2.02 36.28 19.50
CA THR A 156 -1.45 37.63 19.73
C THR A 156 -1.37 38.40 18.40
N PHE A 157 -2.51 38.89 17.91
CA PHE A 157 -2.58 40.10 17.09
C PHE A 157 -4.01 40.63 17.21
N PHE A 158 -4.34 41.22 18.36
CA PHE A 158 -5.19 42.40 18.57
C PHE A 158 -4.95 42.87 20.00
#